data_AF-A0AAW9H1X2-F1
#
_entry.id   AF-A0AAW9H1X2-F1
#
_cell.length_a   1.000
_cell.length_b   1.000
_cell.length_c   1.000
_cell.angle_alpha   90.00
_cell.angle_beta   90.00
_cell.angle_gamma   90.00
#
_symmetry.space_group_name_H-M   'P 1'
#
loop_
_entity.id
_entity.type
_entity.pdbx_description
1 polymer ?
#
loop_
_entity_poly.entity_id
_entity_poly.type
_entity_poly.pdbx_seq_one_letter_code
_entity_poly.pdbx_strand_id
1 'polypeptide(L)'
;MRNAQLNRIPSIELQLLKWIELVDEGNIPDCVNLQRAGTRLWIKRARQRLPGFGDDVRVLTLSNVQVNRRSQGKGWFTGFLDLCDTLMPWPALYVECVQNERLADFLSRQGFIALQYDNFYRPSKRWRAINSWTSEDISDAQRAANSAHVHSLFDESAAIAELAGMLNLPSASRRLRGNLDQAGD
;
A
#
# COMPACT_ATOMS: atom_id res chain seq x y z
N MET A 1 25.12 9.29 -3.29
CA MET A 1 25.25 8.40 -2.11
C MET A 1 24.61 7.04 -2.41
N ARG A 2 25.28 5.93 -2.10
CA ARG A 2 24.76 4.56 -2.34
C ARG A 2 23.98 4.03 -1.14
N ASN A 3 23.04 3.08 -1.33
CA ASN A 3 22.26 2.45 -0.23
C ASN A 3 23.13 1.96 0.93
N ALA A 4 24.32 1.41 0.64
CA ALA A 4 25.26 0.94 1.67
C ALA A 4 25.77 2.05 2.60
N GLN A 5 25.84 3.30 2.14
CA GLN A 5 26.22 4.45 2.96
C GLN A 5 25.05 4.90 3.84
N LEU A 6 23.81 4.89 3.32
CA LEU A 6 22.61 5.21 4.11
C LEU A 6 22.46 4.20 5.26
N ASN A 7 22.64 2.91 4.98
CA ASN A 7 22.51 1.85 5.98
C ASN A 7 23.53 1.89 7.14
N ARG A 8 24.57 2.74 7.05
CA ARG A 8 25.50 2.99 8.17
C ARG A 8 24.92 3.97 9.19
N ILE A 9 23.91 4.75 8.83
CA ILE A 9 23.20 5.67 9.71
C ILE A 9 22.44 4.85 10.78
N PRO A 10 22.51 5.24 12.07
CA PRO A 10 22.19 4.35 13.18
C PRO A 10 20.70 4.06 13.42
N SER A 11 19.77 4.63 12.64
CA SER A 11 18.33 4.35 12.73
C SER A 11 17.62 4.46 11.37
N ILE A 12 16.44 3.84 11.24
CA ILE A 12 15.62 3.93 10.02
C ILE A 12 15.15 5.36 9.80
N GLU A 13 14.82 6.06 10.89
CA GLU A 13 14.29 7.42 10.91
C GLU A 13 15.32 8.43 10.37
N LEU A 14 16.58 8.30 10.80
CA LEU A 14 17.68 9.13 10.29
C LEU A 14 18.05 8.76 8.85
N GLN A 15 17.92 7.47 8.48
CA GLN A 15 18.09 7.06 7.09
C GLN A 15 17.02 7.69 6.18
N LEU A 16 15.76 7.71 6.63
CA LEU A 16 14.65 8.35 5.93
C LEU A 16 14.89 9.85 5.75
N LEU A 17 15.17 10.58 6.85
CA LEU A 17 15.47 12.01 6.80
C LEU A 17 16.57 12.31 5.78
N LYS A 18 17.70 11.57 5.88
CA LYS A 18 18.82 11.82 4.99
C LYS A 18 18.51 11.49 3.53
N TRP A 19 17.72 10.46 3.28
CA TRP A 19 17.31 10.12 1.92
C TRP A 19 16.36 11.18 1.34
N ILE A 20 15.39 11.68 2.11
CA ILE A 20 14.49 12.76 1.67
C ILE A 20 15.27 14.02 1.27
N GLU A 21 16.24 14.44 2.09
CA GLU A 21 17.11 15.59 1.76
C GLU A 21 17.80 15.42 0.40
N LEU A 22 18.38 14.25 0.16
CA LEU A 22 19.23 14.00 -1.00
C LEU A 22 18.45 13.71 -2.28
N VAL A 23 17.27 13.07 -2.18
CA VAL A 23 16.50 12.66 -3.36
C VAL A 23 15.84 13.87 -4.04
N ASP A 24 15.48 14.90 -3.29
CA ASP A 24 14.92 16.13 -3.87
C ASP A 24 15.97 16.99 -4.54
N GLU A 25 17.21 16.95 -4.07
CA GLU A 25 18.36 17.58 -4.73
C GLU A 25 18.81 16.84 -6.01
N GLY A 26 18.24 15.66 -6.30
CA GLY A 26 18.63 14.83 -7.44
C GLY A 26 20.00 14.14 -7.26
N ASN A 27 20.51 14.11 -6.04
CA ASN A 27 21.86 13.61 -5.71
C ASN A 27 21.93 12.08 -5.55
N ILE A 28 20.78 11.40 -5.57
CA ILE A 28 20.64 9.95 -5.37
C ILE A 28 19.48 9.36 -6.17
N PRO A 29 19.43 8.01 -6.34
CA PRO A 29 18.27 7.34 -6.88
C PRO A 29 16.98 7.64 -6.12
N ASP A 30 15.87 7.59 -6.85
CA ASP A 30 14.52 7.81 -6.35
C ASP A 30 13.98 6.65 -5.51
N CYS A 31 14.76 5.60 -5.26
CA CYS A 31 14.37 4.50 -4.38
C CYS A 31 15.54 4.02 -3.50
N VAL A 32 15.20 3.49 -2.31
CA VAL A 32 16.17 2.97 -1.35
C VAL A 32 15.57 1.88 -0.46
N ASN A 33 16.42 0.94 -0.03
CA ASN A 33 16.13 0.05 1.09
C ASN A 33 16.66 0.66 2.38
N LEU A 34 15.76 1.01 3.30
CA LEU A 34 16.11 1.39 4.67
C LEU A 34 16.22 0.12 5.51
N GLN A 35 17.30 -0.02 6.29
CA GLN A 35 17.47 -1.21 7.14
C GLN A 35 18.23 -0.94 8.44
N ARG A 36 17.69 -1.49 9.54
CA ARG A 36 18.32 -1.48 10.87
C ARG A 36 17.68 -2.51 11.78
N ALA A 37 18.50 -3.20 12.60
CA ALA A 37 18.03 -4.05 13.70
C ALA A 37 16.93 -5.08 13.33
N GLY A 38 17.01 -5.66 12.14
CA GLY A 38 16.04 -6.64 11.63
C GLY A 38 14.75 -6.04 11.05
N THR A 39 14.64 -4.71 11.01
CA THR A 39 13.59 -3.99 10.28
C THR A 39 14.12 -3.58 8.91
N ARG A 40 13.30 -3.74 7.87
CA ARG A 40 13.59 -3.38 6.48
C ARG A 40 12.36 -2.77 5.83
N LEU A 41 12.56 -1.73 5.04
CA LEU A 41 11.50 -1.10 4.25
C LEU A 41 12.11 -0.69 2.92
N TRP A 42 11.37 -0.88 1.84
CA TRP A 42 11.69 -0.26 0.57
C TRP A 42 10.85 0.99 0.41
N ILE A 43 11.49 2.10 0.07
CA ILE A 43 10.81 3.36 -0.18
C ILE A 43 11.22 3.91 -1.53
N LYS A 44 10.30 4.65 -2.17
CA LYS A 44 10.59 5.39 -3.40
C LYS A 44 9.86 6.72 -3.45
N ARG A 45 10.43 7.67 -4.17
CA ARG A 45 9.75 8.85 -4.67
C ARG A 45 9.17 8.49 -6.03
N ALA A 46 7.87 8.59 -6.18
CA ALA A 46 7.18 8.26 -7.42
C ALA A 46 6.21 9.36 -7.83
N ARG A 47 5.66 9.23 -9.03
CA ARG A 47 4.49 9.96 -9.48
C ARG A 47 3.34 8.98 -9.63
N GLN A 48 2.17 9.34 -9.10
CA GLN A 48 0.99 8.50 -9.10
C GLN A 48 -0.24 9.31 -9.51
N ARG A 49 -1.17 8.63 -10.18
CA ARG A 49 -2.55 9.11 -10.31
C ARG A 49 -3.31 8.73 -9.05
N LEU A 50 -3.85 9.72 -8.35
CA LEU A 50 -4.56 9.55 -7.09
C LEU A 50 -6.02 10.05 -7.28
N PRO A 51 -7.01 9.15 -7.36
CA PRO A 51 -8.42 9.50 -7.54
C PRO A 51 -8.91 10.55 -6.55
N GLY A 52 -9.59 11.60 -6.99
CA GLY A 52 -10.04 12.66 -6.08
C GLY A 52 -8.92 13.52 -5.47
N PHE A 53 -7.69 13.41 -5.98
CA PHE A 53 -6.56 14.24 -5.55
C PHE A 53 -5.77 14.82 -6.72
N GLY A 54 -5.46 14.03 -7.76
CA GLY A 54 -4.82 14.53 -8.98
C GLY A 54 -4.21 13.42 -9.84
N ASP A 55 -3.91 13.73 -11.11
CA ASP A 55 -3.44 12.75 -12.09
C ASP A 55 -1.91 12.57 -12.16
N ASP A 56 -1.13 13.55 -11.69
CA ASP A 56 0.34 13.48 -11.62
C ASP A 56 0.87 13.98 -10.27
N VAL A 57 0.79 13.11 -9.26
CA VAL A 57 1.07 13.48 -7.88
C VAL A 57 2.40 12.89 -7.43
N ARG A 58 3.33 13.73 -6.98
CA ARG A 58 4.55 13.27 -6.32
C ARG A 58 4.23 12.64 -4.96
N VAL A 59 4.71 11.42 -4.73
CA VAL A 59 4.43 10.66 -3.51
C VAL A 59 5.68 10.05 -2.89
N LEU A 60 5.65 9.89 -1.57
CA LEU A 60 6.52 8.94 -0.86
C LEU A 60 5.79 7.60 -0.86
N THR A 61 6.34 6.62 -1.57
CA THR A 61 5.79 5.26 -1.57
C THR A 61 6.54 4.38 -0.59
N LEU A 62 5.80 3.66 0.24
CA LEU A 62 6.30 2.62 1.14
C LEU A 62 5.89 1.24 0.59
N SER A 63 6.85 0.34 0.44
CA SER A 63 6.59 -1.06 0.08
C SER A 63 7.53 -2.00 0.84
N ASN A 64 7.23 -3.30 0.75
CA ASN A 64 8.06 -4.38 1.32
C ASN A 64 8.45 -4.11 2.79
N VAL A 65 7.47 -3.71 3.60
CA VAL A 65 7.68 -3.34 5.00
C VAL A 65 7.80 -4.60 5.85
N GLN A 66 9.01 -4.84 6.36
CA GLN A 66 9.29 -5.89 7.32
C GLN A 66 9.72 -5.26 8.65
N VAL A 67 8.84 -5.28 9.64
CA VAL A 67 9.17 -4.82 11.01
C VAL A 67 9.76 -5.98 11.81
N ASN A 68 10.82 -5.72 12.59
CA ASN A 68 11.37 -6.74 13.48
C ASN A 68 10.31 -7.28 14.45
N ARG A 69 10.38 -8.58 14.79
CA ARG A 69 9.37 -9.22 15.64
C ARG A 69 9.16 -8.53 17.00
N ARG A 70 10.22 -7.94 17.56
CA ARG A 70 10.17 -7.26 18.86
C ARG A 70 9.37 -5.96 18.85
N SER A 71 9.21 -5.31 17.70
CA SER A 71 8.46 -4.04 17.56
C SER A 71 7.10 -4.21 16.87
N GLN A 72 6.80 -5.40 16.34
CA GLN A 72 5.47 -5.71 15.82
C GLN A 72 4.41 -5.56 16.91
N GLY A 73 3.27 -4.95 16.58
CA GLY A 73 2.18 -4.70 17.52
C GLY A 73 2.45 -3.63 18.58
N LYS A 74 3.61 -2.95 18.54
CA LYS A 74 4.00 -1.91 19.53
C LYS A 74 3.92 -0.49 18.99
N GLY A 75 3.16 -0.28 17.91
CA GLY A 75 2.98 1.04 17.30
C GLY A 75 4.20 1.58 16.54
N TRP A 76 5.27 0.80 16.35
CA TRP A 76 6.46 1.27 15.63
C TRP A 76 6.12 1.76 14.22
N PHE A 77 5.34 0.98 13.46
CA PHE A 77 4.96 1.38 12.10
C PHE A 77 4.04 2.60 12.08
N THR A 78 3.17 2.74 13.08
CA THR A 78 2.33 3.93 13.26
C THR A 78 3.17 5.18 13.48
N GLY A 79 4.15 5.13 14.37
CA GLY A 79 5.08 6.24 14.60
C GLY A 79 5.95 6.53 13.38
N PHE A 80 6.38 5.48 12.67
CA PHE A 80 7.14 5.63 11.43
C PHE A 80 6.32 6.30 10.31
N LEU A 81 5.04 5.95 10.15
CA LEU A 81 4.14 6.60 9.20
C LEU A 81 3.90 8.07 9.53
N ASP A 82 3.69 8.42 10.80
CA ASP A 82 3.55 9.82 11.22
C ASP A 82 4.83 10.63 10.99
N LEU A 83 6.00 10.00 11.21
CA LEU A 83 7.29 10.58 10.86
C LEU A 83 7.40 10.82 9.35
N CYS A 84 7.05 9.84 8.52
CA CYS A 84 7.03 10.02 7.06
C CYS A 84 6.14 11.20 6.66
N ASP A 85 4.95 11.30 7.24
CA ASP A 85 3.99 12.38 6.96
C ASP A 85 4.50 13.76 7.40
N THR A 86 5.34 13.79 8.42
CA THR A 86 5.96 15.02 8.95
C THR A 86 7.17 15.46 8.15
N LEU A 87 8.02 14.51 7.73
CA LEU A 87 9.29 14.81 7.08
C LEU A 87 9.16 15.00 5.57
N MET A 88 8.22 14.32 4.92
CA MET A 88 8.16 14.34 3.46
C MET A 88 7.70 15.72 2.95
N PRO A 89 8.38 16.28 1.94
CA PRO A 89 7.97 17.55 1.33
C PRO A 89 6.90 17.37 0.25
N TRP A 90 6.52 16.13 -0.07
CA TRP A 90 5.62 15.83 -1.17
C TRP A 90 4.13 15.85 -0.77
N PRO A 91 3.22 16.01 -1.76
CA PRO A 91 1.78 16.12 -1.50
C PRO A 91 1.12 14.91 -0.85
N ALA A 92 1.63 13.68 -1.02
CA ALA A 92 0.94 12.49 -0.51
C ALA A 92 1.87 11.32 -0.15
N LEU A 93 1.40 10.49 0.78
CA LEU A 93 1.94 9.18 1.13
C LEU A 93 1.21 8.13 0.30
N TYR A 94 1.94 7.12 -0.13
CA TYR A 94 1.41 5.95 -0.82
C TYR A 94 1.97 4.68 -0.17
N VAL A 95 1.14 3.67 0.04
CA VAL A 95 1.54 2.37 0.59
C VAL A 95 1.12 1.29 -0.40
N GLU A 96 2.10 0.53 -0.88
CA GLU A 96 1.91 -0.48 -1.93
C GLU A 96 1.68 -1.89 -1.35
N CYS A 97 0.78 -2.64 -2.00
CA CYS A 97 0.59 -4.09 -1.81
C CYS A 97 0.43 -4.52 -0.35
N VAL A 98 -0.53 -3.90 0.36
CA VAL A 98 -0.79 -4.16 1.78
C VAL A 98 -1.52 -5.49 1.97
N GLN A 99 -0.76 -6.58 2.07
CA GLN A 99 -1.31 -7.93 2.26
C GLN A 99 -1.74 -8.25 3.71
N ASN A 100 -1.46 -7.36 4.66
CA ASN A 100 -1.81 -7.55 6.07
C ASN A 100 -3.12 -6.82 6.36
N GLU A 101 -4.20 -7.58 6.56
CA GLU A 101 -5.55 -7.05 6.84
C GLU A 101 -5.57 -6.08 8.04
N ARG A 102 -4.81 -6.37 9.11
CA ARG A 102 -4.73 -5.47 10.27
C ARG A 102 -4.08 -4.14 9.92
N LEU A 103 -3.14 -4.15 8.96
CA LEU A 103 -2.52 -2.94 8.47
C LEU A 103 -3.48 -2.18 7.55
N ALA A 104 -4.22 -2.85 6.67
CA ALA A 104 -5.25 -2.24 5.85
C ALA A 104 -6.31 -1.52 6.72
N ASP A 105 -6.85 -2.19 7.74
CA ASP A 105 -7.82 -1.59 8.67
C ASP A 105 -7.24 -0.38 9.42
N PHE A 106 -5.96 -0.46 9.78
CA PHE A 106 -5.26 0.63 10.43
C PHE A 106 -5.13 1.83 9.48
N LEU A 107 -4.71 1.63 8.22
CA LEU A 107 -4.56 2.70 7.23
C LEU A 107 -5.92 3.39 6.97
N SER A 108 -6.99 2.63 6.79
CA SER A 108 -8.34 3.19 6.63
C SER A 108 -8.76 4.05 7.82
N ARG A 109 -8.52 3.58 9.05
CA ARG A 109 -8.77 4.36 10.29
C ARG A 109 -7.91 5.62 10.39
N GLN A 110 -6.78 5.65 9.70
CA GLN A 110 -5.89 6.81 9.61
C GLN A 110 -6.26 7.76 8.46
N GLY A 111 -7.39 7.53 7.78
CA GLY A 111 -7.86 8.37 6.68
C GLY A 111 -7.09 8.16 5.38
N PHE A 112 -6.46 7.00 5.20
CA PHE A 112 -6.00 6.59 3.88
C PHE A 112 -7.19 6.16 3.02
N ILE A 113 -7.08 6.47 1.74
CA ILE A 113 -8.00 6.04 0.70
C ILE A 113 -7.49 4.71 0.14
N ALA A 114 -8.35 3.71 0.14
CA ALA A 114 -8.07 2.41 -0.44
C ALA A 114 -8.19 2.48 -1.97
N LEU A 115 -7.23 1.88 -2.66
CA LEU A 115 -7.13 1.74 -4.10
C LEU A 115 -7.12 0.25 -4.48
N GLN A 116 -7.19 -0.02 -5.78
CA GLN A 116 -7.02 -1.37 -6.32
C GLN A 116 -5.63 -1.96 -5.97
N TYR A 117 -5.55 -3.29 -5.91
CA TYR A 117 -4.34 -4.07 -5.59
C TYR A 117 -3.77 -3.80 -4.20
N ASP A 118 -4.66 -3.63 -3.22
CA ASP A 118 -4.31 -3.39 -1.81
C ASP A 118 -3.37 -2.19 -1.62
N ASN A 119 -3.53 -1.17 -2.47
CA ASN A 119 -2.78 0.06 -2.38
C ASN A 119 -3.57 1.11 -1.61
N PHE A 120 -2.85 2.02 -0.95
CA PHE A 120 -3.46 3.06 -0.15
C PHE A 120 -2.72 4.38 -0.37
N TYR A 121 -3.45 5.50 -0.36
CA TYR A 121 -2.79 6.80 -0.33
C TYR A 121 -3.45 7.74 0.67
N ARG A 122 -2.71 8.75 1.12
CA ARG A 122 -3.24 9.82 1.95
C ARG A 122 -2.53 11.13 1.63
N PRO A 123 -3.24 12.25 1.48
CA PRO A 123 -2.63 13.56 1.41
C PRO A 123 -1.77 13.86 2.64
N SER A 124 -0.64 14.51 2.41
CA SER A 124 0.33 14.80 3.46
C SER A 124 -0.25 15.70 4.53
N LYS A 125 0.25 15.61 5.77
CA LYS A 125 -0.18 16.47 6.88
C LYS A 125 -0.02 17.94 6.50
N ARG A 126 1.09 18.30 5.85
CA ARG A 126 1.34 19.65 5.33
C ARG A 126 0.33 20.04 4.26
N TRP A 127 0.06 19.17 3.29
CA TRP A 127 -0.88 19.46 2.21
C TRP A 127 -2.31 19.62 2.74
N ARG A 128 -2.74 18.72 3.64
CA ARG A 128 -4.06 18.79 4.30
C ARG A 128 -4.26 20.07 5.07
N ALA A 129 -3.23 20.54 5.78
CA ALA A 129 -3.27 21.80 6.51
C ALA A 129 -3.41 23.02 5.58
N ILE A 130 -2.76 23.00 4.41
CA ILE A 130 -2.83 24.10 3.43
C ILE A 130 -4.18 24.14 2.70
N ASN A 131 -4.76 22.97 2.41
CA ASN A 131 -5.95 22.84 1.57
C ASN A 131 -7.23 22.54 2.36
N SER A 132 -7.19 22.63 3.69
CA SER A 132 -8.34 22.38 4.57
C SER A 132 -9.02 21.02 4.35
N TRP A 133 -8.25 19.96 4.12
CA TRP A 133 -8.76 18.63 3.78
C TRP A 133 -9.68 18.06 4.87
N THR A 134 -10.93 17.79 4.50
CA THR A 134 -12.02 17.40 5.40
C THR A 134 -12.35 15.90 5.31
N SER A 135 -13.23 15.44 6.18
CA SER A 135 -13.79 14.09 6.10
C SER A 135 -14.70 13.87 4.87
N GLU A 136 -15.30 14.94 4.34
CA GLU A 136 -16.08 14.88 3.10
C GLU A 136 -15.16 14.63 1.91
N ASP A 137 -14.02 15.34 1.84
CA ASP A 137 -13.00 15.11 0.80
C ASP A 137 -12.46 13.67 0.82
N ILE A 138 -12.27 13.09 2.01
CA ILE A 138 -11.88 11.68 2.16
C ILE A 138 -12.95 10.76 1.55
N SER A 139 -14.22 11.03 1.84
CA SER A 139 -15.34 10.22 1.34
C SER A 139 -15.47 10.32 -0.18
N ASP A 140 -15.29 11.51 -0.72
CA ASP A 140 -15.35 11.80 -2.16
C ASP A 140 -14.21 11.16 -2.91
N ALA A 141 -13.00 11.25 -2.36
CA ALA A 141 -11.83 10.57 -2.87
C ALA A 141 -11.99 9.05 -2.86
N GLN A 142 -12.57 8.48 -1.79
CA GLN A 142 -12.86 7.05 -1.74
C GLN A 142 -13.91 6.63 -2.77
N ARG A 143 -14.95 7.45 -2.99
CA ARG A 143 -15.92 7.21 -4.08
C ARG A 143 -15.24 7.24 -5.45
N ALA A 144 -14.38 8.22 -5.69
CA ALA A 144 -13.62 8.32 -6.93
C ALA A 144 -12.69 7.11 -7.14
N ALA A 145 -12.02 6.65 -6.08
CA ALA A 145 -11.17 5.46 -6.12
C ALA A 145 -11.97 4.19 -6.44
N ASN A 146 -13.14 4.02 -5.83
CA ASN A 146 -14.03 2.89 -6.10
C ASN A 146 -14.53 2.91 -7.56
N SER A 147 -14.89 4.08 -8.09
CA SER A 147 -15.32 4.23 -9.49
C SER A 147 -14.19 4.03 -10.50
N ALA A 148 -12.94 4.27 -10.11
CA ALA A 148 -11.77 4.05 -10.95
C ALA A 148 -11.30 2.58 -10.95
N HIS A 149 -11.93 1.72 -10.15
CA HIS A 149 -11.59 0.31 -10.08
C HIS A 149 -11.86 -0.36 -11.44
N VAL A 150 -10.81 -0.90 -12.05
CA VAL A 150 -10.96 -1.67 -13.29
C VAL A 150 -11.30 -3.11 -12.91
N HIS A 151 -12.52 -3.55 -13.18
CA HIS A 151 -12.88 -4.95 -12.97
C HIS A 151 -11.97 -5.86 -13.81
N SER A 152 -11.35 -6.85 -13.18
CA SER A 152 -10.65 -7.89 -13.94
C SER A 152 -11.68 -8.65 -14.77
N LEU A 153 -11.35 -8.99 -16.01
CA LEU A 153 -12.16 -9.88 -16.85
C LEU A 153 -12.48 -11.24 -16.18
N PHE A 154 -11.74 -11.58 -15.11
CA PHE A 154 -11.89 -12.80 -14.34
C PHE A 154 -12.65 -12.61 -13.00
N ASP A 155 -13.01 -11.38 -12.62
CA ASP A 155 -13.76 -11.12 -11.38
C ASP A 155 -15.27 -11.34 -11.56
N GLU A 156 -15.75 -11.34 -12.81
CA GLU A 156 -17.13 -11.69 -13.11
C GLU A 156 -17.25 -13.21 -13.30
N SER A 157 -17.78 -13.88 -12.27
CA SER A 157 -18.27 -15.27 -12.38
C SER A 157 -19.19 -15.47 -13.62
N ALA A 158 -19.92 -14.42 -14.00
CA ALA A 158 -20.71 -14.38 -15.23
C ALA A 158 -19.85 -14.43 -16.50
N ALA A 159 -18.78 -13.64 -16.59
CA ALA A 159 -17.87 -13.65 -17.74
C ALA A 159 -17.10 -14.96 -17.88
N ILE A 160 -16.70 -15.60 -16.75
CA ILE A 160 -16.12 -16.94 -16.76
C ILE A 160 -17.14 -17.99 -17.22
N ALA A 161 -18.39 -17.90 -16.77
CA ALA A 161 -19.45 -18.80 -17.20
C ALA A 161 -19.80 -18.64 -18.69
N GLU A 162 -19.77 -17.41 -19.20
CA GLU A 162 -20.00 -17.09 -20.60
C GLU A 162 -18.84 -17.60 -21.49
N LEU A 163 -17.58 -17.39 -21.07
CA LEU A 163 -16.39 -17.96 -21.72
C LEU A 163 -16.39 -19.50 -21.68
N ALA A 164 -16.75 -20.12 -20.55
CA ALA A 164 -16.85 -21.57 -20.44
C ALA A 164 -17.96 -22.15 -21.33
N GLY A 165 -19.07 -21.43 -21.49
CA GLY A 165 -20.15 -21.74 -22.42
C GLY A 165 -19.72 -21.61 -23.89
N MET A 166 -18.93 -20.59 -24.23
CA MET A 166 -18.37 -20.42 -25.58
C MET A 166 -17.29 -21.48 -25.91
N LEU A 167 -16.57 -21.97 -24.90
CA LEU A 167 -15.50 -22.98 -25.05
C LEU A 167 -15.98 -24.42 -24.86
N ASN A 168 -17.28 -24.65 -24.65
CA ASN A 168 -17.89 -25.98 -24.48
C ASN A 168 -17.21 -26.84 -23.38
N LEU A 169 -16.71 -26.19 -22.32
CA LEU A 169 -16.07 -26.87 -21.20
C LEU A 169 -17.15 -27.45 -20.27
N PRO A 170 -17.05 -28.71 -19.82
CA PRO A 170 -18.07 -29.31 -18.98
C PRO A 170 -18.13 -28.61 -17.62
N SER A 171 -19.31 -28.06 -17.29
CA SER A 171 -19.61 -27.45 -16.00
C SER A 171 -19.37 -28.45 -14.87
N ALA A 172 -18.33 -28.25 -14.07
CA ALA A 172 -18.00 -29.10 -12.92
C ALA A 172 -19.07 -28.94 -11.82
N SER A 173 -20.19 -29.62 -11.99
CA SER A 173 -21.28 -29.68 -11.04
C SER A 173 -20.99 -30.78 -10.01
N ARG A 174 -20.56 -30.35 -8.82
CA ARG A 174 -21.00 -30.88 -7.51
C ARG A 174 -21.00 -32.42 -7.38
N ARG A 175 -19.86 -33.00 -6.96
CA ARG A 175 -19.83 -34.26 -6.18
C ARG A 175 -18.79 -34.20 -5.07
N LEU A 176 -19.17 -33.59 -3.94
CA LEU A 176 -18.62 -33.92 -2.63
C LEU A 176 -19.78 -33.93 -1.63
N ARG A 177 -20.51 -35.05 -1.60
CA ARG A 177 -21.29 -35.50 -0.45
C ARG A 177 -20.99 -36.99 -0.27
N GLY A 178 -20.66 -37.38 0.95
CA GLY A 178 -20.85 -38.75 1.41
C GLY A 178 -19.59 -39.46 1.89
N ASN A 179 -19.29 -39.24 3.17
CA ASN A 179 -18.96 -40.26 4.18
C ASN A 179 -17.84 -41.27 3.87
N LEU A 180 -16.70 -40.99 4.51
CA LEU A 180 -16.02 -41.98 5.35
C LEU A 180 -17.06 -42.67 6.25
N ASP A 181 -17.38 -43.92 5.96
CA ASP A 181 -17.60 -44.98 6.95
C ASP A 181 -17.92 -46.28 6.20
N GLN A 182 -17.34 -47.38 6.69
CA GLN A 182 -17.41 -48.77 6.20
C GLN A 182 -16.26 -49.21 5.28
N ALA A 183 -15.08 -49.36 5.90
CA ALA A 183 -14.22 -50.51 5.62
C ALA A 183 -14.35 -51.45 6.82
N GLY A 184 -14.98 -52.61 6.61
CA GLY A 184 -15.16 -53.68 7.57
C GLY A 184 -15.50 -54.96 6.82
N ASP A 185 -14.49 -55.84 6.78
CA ASP A 185 -14.42 -57.24 6.32
C ASP A 185 -14.60 -57.57 4.83
#